data_AF-A0A9E1HY04-F1
#
_entry.id   AF-A0A9E1HY04-F1
#
_cell.length_a   1.000
_cell.length_b   1.000
_cell.length_c   1.000
_cell.angle_alpha   90.00
_cell.angle_beta   90.00
_cell.angle_gamma   90.00
#
_symmetry.space_group_name_H-M   'P 1'
#
loop_
_entity.id
_entity.type
_entity.pdbx_description
1 polymer ?
#
loop_
_entity_poly.entity_id
_entity_poly.type
_entity_poly.pdbx_seq_one_letter_code
_entity_poly.pdbx_strand_id
1 'polypeptide(L)'
;MNCVYILRCADESYYTGWTNDLTARLAAHNRGTAGAKYTRARRPVQLVYCEVLPDKSAALKREAEIKKMSRAQKQNLIESIQAGERLTVYDADEMEAGVLPRAVVHRCGIRHHVCHLWLVQERAGVLGHWLQQRAEDRPLYPGMYDLAATGHIDPGEAALEGALREAREEIGIHLTKEQVLSIGTAEQCYARPDGGLDNELVHAFVARLDDTPPFTIGSEVKRMIWVPFREFMKAEDGAEQIEAGGERIPCSQMCCLHKGEWALFERHLREREL
;
A
#
# COMPACT_ATOMS: atom_id res chain seq x y z
N MET A 1 17.79 -3.37 5.24
CA MET A 1 17.22 -3.05 6.58
C MET A 1 17.80 -4.01 7.60
N ASN A 2 18.00 -3.66 8.88
CA ASN A 2 18.31 -4.65 9.94
C ASN A 2 17.11 -4.70 10.89
N CYS A 3 16.43 -5.83 10.98
CA CYS A 3 15.15 -5.93 11.66
C CYS A 3 15.17 -7.04 12.72
N VAL A 4 14.67 -6.75 13.92
CA VAL A 4 14.33 -7.74 14.94
C VAL A 4 12.82 -7.90 14.96
N TYR A 5 12.34 -9.13 15.12
CA TYR A 5 10.93 -9.45 15.05
C TYR A 5 10.51 -10.52 16.07
N ILE A 6 9.21 -10.50 16.42
CA ILE A 6 8.55 -11.57 17.18
C ILE A 6 7.46 -12.19 16.30
N LEU A 7 7.49 -13.52 16.21
CA LEU A 7 6.43 -14.31 15.61
C LEU A 7 5.62 -14.99 16.69
N ARG A 8 4.30 -14.98 16.56
CA ARG A 8 3.39 -15.86 17.27
C ARG A 8 3.22 -17.14 16.47
N CYS A 9 3.50 -18.27 17.11
CA CYS A 9 3.35 -19.59 16.51
C CYS A 9 1.92 -20.14 16.70
N ALA A 10 1.57 -21.20 15.98
CA ALA A 10 0.24 -21.83 16.09
C ALA A 10 -0.06 -22.41 17.49
N ASP A 11 0.97 -22.72 18.29
CA ASP A 11 0.83 -23.14 19.69
C ASP A 11 0.82 -21.94 20.68
N GLU A 12 0.57 -20.73 20.18
CA GLU A 12 0.61 -19.45 20.90
C GLU A 12 1.98 -19.10 21.51
N SER A 13 3.04 -19.87 21.25
CA SER A 13 4.40 -19.55 21.70
C SER A 13 5.03 -18.43 20.86
N TYR A 14 5.99 -17.71 21.45
CA TYR A 14 6.71 -16.64 20.75
C TYR A 14 8.09 -17.09 20.29
N TYR A 15 8.38 -16.85 19.03
CA TYR A 15 9.72 -16.94 18.44
C TYR A 15 10.28 -15.53 18.21
N THR A 16 11.55 -15.31 18.55
CA THR A 16 12.24 -14.04 18.30
C THR A 16 13.41 -14.28 17.37
N GLY A 17 13.49 -13.47 16.31
CA GLY A 17 14.55 -13.55 15.31
C GLY A 17 15.04 -12.17 14.89
N TRP A 18 16.12 -12.16 14.12
CA TRP A 18 16.55 -11.00 13.34
C TRP A 18 16.76 -11.37 11.87
N THR A 19 16.67 -10.40 10.97
CA THR A 19 16.88 -10.56 9.53
C THR A 19 17.24 -9.24 8.88
N ASN A 20 17.79 -9.30 7.65
CA ASN A 20 17.95 -8.14 6.79
C ASN A 20 16.86 -8.01 5.71
N ASP A 21 16.07 -9.06 5.53
CA ASP A 21 14.94 -9.17 4.63
C ASP A 21 13.79 -9.85 5.40
N LEU A 22 12.80 -9.07 5.82
CA LEU A 22 11.70 -9.59 6.64
C LEU A 22 10.69 -10.37 5.81
N THR A 23 10.33 -9.87 4.64
CA THR A 23 9.37 -10.48 3.72
C THR A 23 9.81 -11.88 3.29
N ALA A 24 11.07 -12.05 2.86
CA ALA A 24 11.60 -13.38 2.53
C ALA A 24 11.70 -14.28 3.76
N ARG A 25 12.04 -13.71 4.92
CA ARG A 25 12.20 -14.48 6.17
C ARG A 25 10.87 -15.03 6.70
N LEU A 26 9.79 -14.26 6.60
CA LEU A 26 8.44 -14.70 6.96
C LEU A 26 8.03 -15.91 6.11
N ALA A 27 8.23 -15.83 4.81
CA ALA A 27 7.91 -16.93 3.91
C ALA A 27 8.77 -18.15 4.22
N ALA A 28 10.06 -17.98 4.52
CA ALA A 28 10.91 -19.08 4.95
C ALA A 28 10.40 -19.74 6.24
N HIS A 29 9.89 -18.97 7.21
CA HIS A 29 9.33 -19.54 8.44
C HIS A 29 8.07 -20.36 8.21
N ASN A 30 7.20 -19.94 7.28
CA ASN A 30 5.98 -20.65 6.92
C ASN A 30 6.20 -21.79 5.91
N ARG A 31 7.34 -21.79 5.19
CA ARG A 31 7.72 -22.83 4.24
C ARG A 31 8.61 -23.92 4.81
N GLY A 32 8.12 -25.16 4.67
CA GLY A 32 8.89 -26.41 4.76
C GLY A 32 10.03 -26.40 5.77
N THR A 33 11.26 -26.61 5.29
CA THR A 33 12.47 -26.73 6.12
C THR A 33 13.35 -25.49 6.16
N ALA A 34 13.04 -24.45 5.37
CA ALA A 34 13.85 -23.22 5.25
C ALA A 34 13.81 -22.33 6.50
N GLY A 35 12.73 -22.45 7.29
CA GLY A 35 12.56 -21.73 8.55
C GLY A 35 13.42 -22.27 9.69
N ALA A 36 13.43 -21.52 10.81
CA ALA A 36 14.07 -22.00 12.03
C ALA A 36 13.48 -23.35 12.48
N LYS A 37 14.33 -24.24 13.00
CA LYS A 37 13.90 -25.56 13.52
C LYS A 37 12.74 -25.43 14.52
N TYR A 38 12.75 -24.37 15.33
CA TYR A 38 11.70 -24.08 16.32
C TYR A 38 10.32 -23.87 15.68
N THR A 39 10.25 -23.04 14.63
CA THR A 39 8.97 -22.66 14.00
C THR A 39 8.44 -23.75 13.09
N ARG A 40 9.31 -24.60 12.52
CA ARG A 40 8.92 -25.66 11.55
C ARG A 40 7.75 -26.53 11.99
N ALA A 41 7.72 -26.91 13.27
CA ALA A 41 6.66 -27.75 13.86
C ALA A 41 5.48 -26.95 14.46
N ARG A 42 5.49 -25.61 14.34
CA ARG A 42 4.53 -24.70 14.98
C ARG A 42 3.95 -23.67 14.00
N ARG A 43 3.89 -24.06 12.72
CA ARG A 43 3.32 -23.27 11.64
C ARG A 43 1.78 -23.41 11.64
N PRO A 44 1.04 -22.44 11.06
CA PRO A 44 1.54 -21.17 10.55
C PRO A 44 2.05 -20.26 11.67
N VAL A 45 2.99 -19.38 11.35
CA VAL A 45 3.47 -18.35 12.26
C VAL A 45 3.06 -16.97 11.72
N GLN A 46 2.73 -16.07 12.65
CA GLN A 46 2.29 -14.70 12.35
C GLN A 46 3.25 -13.69 12.97
N LEU A 47 3.63 -12.68 12.21
CA LEU A 47 4.36 -11.52 12.67
C LEU A 47 3.48 -10.68 13.60
N VAL A 48 3.94 -10.48 14.83
CA VAL A 48 3.21 -9.70 15.85
C VAL A 48 4.00 -8.50 16.36
N TYR A 49 5.29 -8.42 16.03
CA TYR A 49 6.15 -7.29 16.37
C TYR A 49 7.36 -7.24 15.45
N CYS A 50 7.80 -6.03 15.10
CA CYS A 50 9.10 -5.81 14.53
C CYS A 50 9.60 -4.39 14.79
N GLU A 51 10.92 -4.22 14.76
CA GLU A 51 11.59 -2.92 14.85
C GLU A 51 12.85 -2.92 13.97
N VAL A 52 13.17 -1.74 13.40
CA VAL A 52 14.36 -1.52 12.59
C VAL A 52 15.50 -0.96 13.44
N LEU A 53 16.70 -1.50 13.26
CA LEU A 53 17.91 -1.13 13.99
C LEU A 53 18.97 -0.58 13.02
N PRO A 54 19.87 0.30 13.49
CA PRO A 54 20.88 0.94 12.65
C PRO A 54 21.82 -0.05 11.95
N ASP A 55 22.18 -1.13 12.65
CA ASP A 55 23.14 -2.11 12.15
C ASP A 55 22.86 -3.53 12.69
N LYS A 56 23.58 -4.50 12.11
CA LYS A 56 23.50 -5.92 12.50
C LYS A 56 23.86 -6.17 13.97
N SER A 57 24.83 -5.42 14.52
CA SER A 57 25.28 -5.59 15.91
C SER A 57 24.18 -5.16 16.88
N ALA A 58 23.53 -4.02 16.61
CA ALA A 58 22.36 -3.55 17.34
C ALA A 58 21.20 -4.55 17.26
N ALA A 59 20.90 -5.08 16.06
CA ALA A 59 19.85 -6.09 15.89
C ALA A 59 20.14 -7.38 16.69
N LEU A 60 21.38 -7.88 16.67
CA LEU A 60 21.75 -9.08 17.43
C LEU A 60 21.68 -8.86 18.95
N LYS A 61 22.11 -7.70 19.45
CA LYS A 61 21.97 -7.34 20.86
C LYS A 61 20.50 -7.30 21.27
N ARG A 62 19.68 -6.63 20.46
CA ARG A 62 18.25 -6.48 20.71
C ARG A 62 17.49 -7.82 20.66
N GLU A 63 17.83 -8.68 19.70
CA GLU A 63 17.32 -10.05 19.64
C GLU A 63 17.65 -10.83 20.92
N ALA A 64 18.89 -10.72 21.42
CA ALA A 64 19.32 -11.39 22.64
C ALA A 64 18.61 -10.84 23.90
N GLU A 65 18.34 -9.55 23.97
CA GLU A 65 17.52 -8.93 25.03
C GLU A 65 16.10 -9.50 25.02
N ILE A 66 15.42 -9.47 23.86
CA ILE A 66 14.05 -9.95 23.74
C ILE A 66 13.97 -11.46 24.02
N LYS A 67 14.98 -12.26 23.62
CA LYS A 67 15.02 -13.69 23.94
C LYS A 67 15.04 -13.97 25.45
N LYS A 68 15.65 -13.10 26.25
CA LYS A 68 15.68 -13.20 27.73
C LYS A 68 14.39 -12.73 28.39
N MET A 69 13.53 -12.03 27.68
CA MET A 69 12.24 -11.58 28.22
C MET A 69 11.32 -12.76 28.53
N SER A 70 10.59 -12.65 29.64
CA SER A 70 9.47 -13.53 29.95
C SER A 70 8.36 -13.39 28.90
N ARG A 71 7.43 -14.36 28.88
CA ARG A 71 6.25 -14.28 28.01
C ARG A 71 5.47 -12.98 28.23
N ALA A 72 5.26 -12.58 29.50
CA ALA A 72 4.54 -11.36 29.85
C ALA A 72 5.26 -10.09 29.35
N GLN A 73 6.59 -10.06 29.46
CA GLN A 73 7.38 -8.93 28.95
C GLN A 73 7.29 -8.81 27.42
N LYS A 74 7.32 -9.94 26.69
CA LYS A 74 7.11 -9.95 25.23
C LYS A 74 5.71 -9.48 24.84
N GLN A 75 4.69 -9.89 25.61
CA GLN A 75 3.32 -9.45 25.38
C GLN A 75 3.19 -7.94 25.55
N ASN A 76 3.73 -7.37 26.63
CA ASN A 76 3.72 -5.92 26.85
C ASN A 76 4.46 -5.18 25.71
N LEU A 77 5.54 -5.74 25.19
CA LEU A 77 6.27 -5.16 24.05
C LEU A 77 5.42 -5.17 22.78
N ILE A 78 4.73 -6.28 22.48
CA ILE A 78 3.79 -6.40 21.36
C ILE A 78 2.65 -5.38 21.51
N GLU A 79 2.09 -5.26 22.71
CA GLU A 79 0.98 -4.33 23.00
C GLU A 79 1.39 -2.86 22.86
N SER A 80 2.64 -2.53 23.19
CA SER A 80 3.15 -1.15 23.13
C SER A 80 3.13 -0.51 21.74
N ILE A 81 3.02 -1.33 20.68
CA ILE A 81 2.99 -0.84 19.30
C ILE A 81 1.58 -0.83 18.70
N GLN A 82 0.53 -1.35 19.37
CA GLN A 82 -0.77 -1.67 18.72
C GLN A 82 -1.65 -0.47 18.32
N ALA A 83 -1.23 0.77 18.55
CA ALA A 83 -2.06 1.95 18.31
C ALA A 83 -2.17 2.31 16.82
N GLY A 84 -3.36 2.75 16.41
CA GLY A 84 -3.66 3.26 15.06
C GLY A 84 -4.28 2.24 14.12
N GLU A 85 -4.45 2.64 12.86
CA GLU A 85 -4.90 1.80 11.75
C GLU A 85 -3.98 0.58 11.57
N ARG A 86 -4.55 -0.56 11.16
CA ARG A 86 -3.83 -1.83 11.05
C ARG A 86 -3.94 -2.38 9.64
N LEU A 87 -2.85 -2.95 9.15
CA LEU A 87 -2.75 -3.52 7.82
C LEU A 87 -2.41 -5.01 7.92
N THR A 88 -2.97 -5.80 7.01
CA THR A 88 -2.45 -7.14 6.74
C THR A 88 -1.07 -7.01 6.11
N VAL A 89 -0.11 -7.79 6.61
CA VAL A 89 1.22 -7.90 6.02
C VAL A 89 1.37 -9.26 5.36
N TYR A 90 2.14 -9.29 4.28
CA TYR A 90 2.32 -10.47 3.44
C TYR A 90 3.79 -10.87 3.42
N ASP A 91 4.02 -12.16 3.23
CA ASP A 91 5.36 -12.67 2.99
C ASP A 91 5.71 -12.66 1.49
N ALA A 92 6.90 -13.14 1.14
CA ALA A 92 7.38 -13.15 -0.25
C ALA A 92 6.57 -14.04 -1.21
N ASP A 93 5.62 -14.84 -0.70
CA ASP A 93 4.72 -15.67 -1.52
C ASP A 93 3.31 -15.09 -1.60
N GLU A 94 3.12 -13.85 -1.15
CA GLU A 94 1.80 -13.21 -1.03
C GLU A 94 0.86 -13.94 -0.07
N MET A 95 1.41 -14.69 0.89
CA MET A 95 0.63 -15.29 1.96
C MET A 95 0.54 -14.34 3.14
N GLU A 96 -0.64 -14.22 3.74
CA GLU A 96 -0.83 -13.41 4.95
C GLU A 96 0.11 -13.88 6.06
N ALA A 97 0.92 -12.94 6.53
CA ALA A 97 1.96 -13.18 7.50
C ALA A 97 1.69 -12.49 8.85
N GLY A 98 0.60 -11.73 8.99
CA GLY A 98 0.22 -11.07 10.24
C GLY A 98 -0.60 -9.81 10.01
N VAL A 99 -0.94 -9.13 11.10
CA VAL A 99 -1.63 -7.83 11.06
C VAL A 99 -0.91 -6.88 12.01
N LEU A 100 -0.41 -5.78 11.47
CA LEU A 100 0.41 -4.81 12.21
C LEU A 100 -0.12 -3.38 12.02
N PRO A 101 0.17 -2.48 12.97
CA PRO A 101 -0.13 -1.06 12.81
C PRO A 101 0.53 -0.49 11.55
N ARG A 102 -0.19 0.32 10.79
CA ARG A 102 0.28 0.99 9.57
C ARG A 102 1.62 1.71 9.76
N ALA A 103 1.79 2.41 10.87
CA ALA A 103 3.03 3.11 11.19
C ALA A 103 4.24 2.18 11.42
N VAL A 104 4.01 0.93 11.81
CA VAL A 104 5.06 -0.10 11.95
C VAL A 104 5.37 -0.72 10.60
N VAL A 105 4.33 -1.03 9.81
CA VAL A 105 4.45 -1.58 8.45
C VAL A 105 5.33 -0.70 7.58
N HIS A 106 5.00 0.59 7.49
CA HIS A 106 5.74 1.57 6.69
C HIS A 106 7.15 1.84 7.22
N ARG A 107 7.32 1.91 8.54
CA ARG A 107 8.65 2.09 9.14
C ARG A 107 9.58 0.90 8.90
N CYS A 108 9.02 -0.30 8.85
CA CYS A 108 9.76 -1.54 8.67
C CYS A 108 9.72 -2.05 7.22
N GLY A 109 9.17 -1.28 6.27
CA GLY A 109 9.09 -1.66 4.85
C GLY A 109 8.47 -3.04 4.61
N ILE A 110 7.50 -3.41 5.45
CA ILE A 110 6.89 -4.74 5.40
C ILE A 110 5.94 -4.77 4.21
N ARG A 111 5.96 -5.88 3.48
CA ARG A 111 5.08 -6.03 2.32
C ARG A 111 3.63 -6.00 2.77
N HIS A 112 2.84 -5.15 2.13
CA HIS A 112 1.42 -4.98 2.36
C HIS A 112 0.71 -4.70 1.04
N HIS A 113 -0.61 -4.86 1.00
CA HIS A 113 -1.40 -4.65 -0.20
C HIS A 113 -2.17 -3.33 -0.10
N VAL A 114 -2.35 -2.68 -1.24
CA VAL A 114 -3.15 -1.44 -1.39
C VAL A 114 -4.05 -1.57 -2.60
N CYS A 115 -5.03 -0.68 -2.72
CA CYS A 115 -5.96 -0.64 -3.84
C CYS A 115 -5.99 0.74 -4.48
N HIS A 116 -5.91 0.79 -5.81
CA HIS A 116 -5.94 2.02 -6.59
C HIS A 116 -7.11 1.98 -7.57
N LEU A 117 -7.85 3.08 -7.66
CA LEU A 117 -8.98 3.22 -8.58
C LEU A 117 -8.71 4.35 -9.58
N TRP A 118 -8.78 3.98 -10.86
CA TRP A 118 -8.80 4.89 -12.00
C TRP A 118 -10.25 5.20 -12.37
N LEU A 119 -10.64 6.47 -12.37
CA LEU A 119 -11.94 6.91 -12.89
C LEU A 119 -11.77 7.53 -14.27
N VAL A 120 -12.22 6.81 -15.30
CA VAL A 120 -12.07 7.18 -16.71
C VAL A 120 -13.33 7.89 -17.18
N GLN A 121 -13.17 8.94 -17.97
CA GLN A 121 -14.29 9.66 -18.57
C GLN A 121 -13.90 10.26 -19.92
N GLU A 122 -14.81 10.17 -20.89
CA GLU A 122 -14.72 10.91 -22.14
C GLU A 122 -15.45 12.27 -22.02
N ARG A 123 -14.77 13.36 -22.36
CA ARG A 123 -15.34 14.71 -22.35
C ARG A 123 -15.10 15.38 -23.70
N ALA A 124 -16.18 15.75 -24.39
CA ALA A 124 -16.13 16.39 -25.71
C ALA A 124 -15.25 15.64 -26.72
N GLY A 125 -15.35 14.30 -26.76
CA GLY A 125 -14.57 13.45 -27.68
C GLY A 125 -13.13 13.17 -27.22
N VAL A 126 -12.74 13.59 -26.02
CA VAL A 126 -11.39 13.38 -25.47
C VAL A 126 -11.48 12.47 -24.26
N LEU A 127 -10.75 11.36 -24.30
CA LEU A 127 -10.66 10.43 -23.19
C LEU A 127 -9.60 10.90 -22.17
N GLY A 128 -9.92 10.76 -20.89
CA GLY A 128 -9.04 11.09 -19.78
C GLY A 128 -9.49 10.43 -18.50
N HIS A 129 -8.86 10.79 -17.39
CA HIS A 129 -9.20 10.29 -16.07
C HIS A 129 -9.26 11.39 -15.03
N TRP A 130 -9.87 11.09 -13.90
CA TRP A 130 -9.89 11.96 -12.75
C TRP A 130 -8.71 11.68 -11.83
N LEU A 131 -8.03 12.75 -11.43
CA LEU A 131 -7.07 12.76 -10.34
C LEU A 131 -7.68 13.50 -9.16
N GLN A 132 -7.31 13.07 -7.96
CA GLN A 132 -7.56 13.84 -6.75
C GLN A 132 -6.36 14.73 -6.45
N GLN A 133 -6.60 15.93 -5.91
CA GLN A 133 -5.56 16.69 -5.22
C GLN A 133 -5.71 16.43 -3.73
N ARG A 134 -4.67 15.90 -3.10
CA ARG A 134 -4.62 15.58 -1.67
C ARG A 134 -4.81 16.85 -0.83
N ALA A 135 -5.48 16.75 0.32
CA ALA A 135 -5.61 17.86 1.25
C ALA A 135 -4.22 18.35 1.76
N GLU A 136 -4.12 19.63 2.12
CA GLU A 136 -2.85 20.27 2.49
C GLU A 136 -2.34 19.84 3.88
N ASP A 137 -3.21 19.28 4.71
CA ASP A 137 -2.90 18.79 6.06
C ASP A 137 -2.51 17.30 6.08
N ARG A 138 -2.46 16.64 4.91
CA ARG A 138 -2.05 15.25 4.80
C ARG A 138 -0.58 15.10 5.23
N PRO A 139 -0.26 14.12 6.09
CA PRO A 139 1.10 13.97 6.62
C PRO A 139 2.12 13.59 5.54
N LEU A 140 1.67 12.95 4.46
CA LEU A 140 2.48 12.64 3.29
C LEU A 140 1.83 13.19 2.03
N TYR A 141 2.69 13.75 1.18
CA TYR A 141 2.36 14.31 -0.11
C TYR A 141 1.21 15.36 -0.05
N PRO A 142 1.24 16.33 0.89
CA PRO A 142 0.20 17.35 0.99
C PRO A 142 0.09 18.16 -0.30
N GLY A 143 -1.13 18.38 -0.77
CA GLY A 143 -1.40 19.16 -1.99
C GLY A 143 -0.98 18.52 -3.31
N MET A 144 -0.39 17.31 -3.29
CA MET A 144 -0.01 16.58 -4.50
C MET A 144 -1.21 15.90 -5.16
N TYR A 145 -1.09 15.58 -6.45
CA TYR A 145 -2.09 14.87 -7.22
C TYR A 145 -1.85 13.37 -7.16
N ASP A 146 -2.93 12.64 -6.92
CA ASP A 146 -2.99 11.20 -6.81
C ASP A 146 -4.09 10.64 -7.73
N LEU A 147 -4.16 9.31 -7.89
CA LEU A 147 -5.26 8.67 -8.61
C LEU A 147 -6.60 8.95 -7.93
N ALA A 148 -7.71 8.68 -8.62
CA ALA A 148 -9.03 9.12 -8.19
C ALA A 148 -9.39 8.68 -6.76
N ALA A 149 -9.03 7.46 -6.39
CA ALA A 149 -9.05 7.00 -5.00
C ALA A 149 -7.92 5.98 -4.79
N THR A 150 -7.23 6.08 -3.67
CA THR A 150 -6.08 5.22 -3.33
C THR A 150 -6.06 4.95 -1.84
N GLY A 151 -5.98 3.70 -1.42
CA GLY A 151 -5.94 3.42 0.00
C GLY A 151 -5.49 2.02 0.36
N HIS A 152 -5.30 1.82 1.66
CA HIS A 152 -4.93 0.51 2.18
C HIS A 152 -6.17 -0.38 2.28
N ILE A 153 -5.93 -1.68 2.23
CA ILE A 153 -6.97 -2.70 2.39
C ILE A 153 -7.02 -3.11 3.86
N ASP A 154 -8.20 -3.02 4.46
CA ASP A 154 -8.40 -3.39 5.86
C ASP A 154 -8.18 -4.89 6.09
N PRO A 155 -7.79 -5.33 7.30
CA PRO A 155 -7.60 -6.74 7.58
C PRO A 155 -8.87 -7.57 7.35
N GLY A 156 -8.81 -8.52 6.42
CA GLY A 156 -9.94 -9.36 6.01
C GLY A 156 -10.85 -8.73 4.94
N GLU A 157 -10.54 -7.52 4.48
CA GLU A 157 -11.22 -6.85 3.37
C GLU A 157 -10.70 -7.37 2.02
N ALA A 158 -11.59 -7.51 1.04
CA ALA A 158 -11.18 -7.80 -0.34
C ALA A 158 -10.74 -6.52 -1.04
N ALA A 159 -9.72 -6.58 -1.90
CA ALA A 159 -9.14 -5.40 -2.55
C ALA A 159 -10.17 -4.52 -3.29
N LEU A 160 -11.16 -5.13 -3.96
CA LEU A 160 -12.23 -4.39 -4.63
C LEU A 160 -13.13 -3.64 -3.63
N GLU A 161 -13.47 -4.25 -2.49
CA GLU A 161 -14.27 -3.58 -1.46
C GLU A 161 -13.52 -2.39 -0.87
N GLY A 162 -12.21 -2.54 -0.65
CA GLY A 162 -11.34 -1.43 -0.25
C GLY A 162 -11.41 -0.28 -1.25
N ALA A 163 -11.23 -0.56 -2.55
CA ALA A 163 -11.30 0.48 -3.58
C ALA A 163 -12.67 1.19 -3.62
N LEU A 164 -13.76 0.44 -3.45
CA LEU A 164 -15.13 0.98 -3.39
C LEU A 164 -15.37 1.80 -2.10
N ARG A 165 -14.78 1.41 -0.98
CA ARG A 165 -14.83 2.13 0.29
C ARG A 165 -14.07 3.45 0.19
N GLU A 166 -12.83 3.42 -0.28
CA GLU A 166 -12.00 4.62 -0.47
C GLU A 166 -12.67 5.60 -1.44
N ALA A 167 -13.16 5.12 -2.60
CA ALA A 167 -13.88 5.98 -3.55
C ALA A 167 -15.11 6.67 -2.93
N ARG A 168 -15.83 5.98 -2.04
CA ARG A 168 -16.97 6.56 -1.34
C ARG A 168 -16.54 7.59 -0.28
N GLU A 169 -15.50 7.29 0.48
CA GLU A 169 -15.06 8.11 1.62
C GLU A 169 -14.26 9.34 1.19
N GLU A 170 -13.38 9.19 0.20
CA GLU A 170 -12.50 10.26 -0.30
C GLU A 170 -13.24 11.23 -1.24
N ILE A 171 -14.04 10.69 -2.18
CA ILE A 171 -14.59 11.49 -3.29
C ILE A 171 -16.11 11.35 -3.46
N GLY A 172 -16.79 10.59 -2.59
CA GLY A 172 -18.25 10.48 -2.57
C GLY A 172 -18.85 9.64 -3.69
N ILE A 173 -18.04 8.81 -4.35
CA ILE A 173 -18.47 8.01 -5.50
C ILE A 173 -18.94 6.63 -5.05
N HIS A 174 -20.17 6.28 -5.43
CA HIS A 174 -20.77 4.98 -5.17
C HIS A 174 -20.79 4.15 -6.45
N LEU A 175 -19.86 3.20 -6.56
CA LEU A 175 -19.81 2.23 -7.65
C LEU A 175 -20.28 0.87 -7.18
N THR A 176 -20.88 0.09 -8.06
CA THR A 176 -21.11 -1.35 -7.85
C THR A 176 -19.95 -2.16 -8.40
N LYS A 177 -19.82 -3.41 -7.98
CA LYS A 177 -18.72 -4.29 -8.41
C LYS A 177 -18.70 -4.50 -9.92
N GLU A 178 -19.87 -4.50 -10.54
CA GLU A 178 -20.05 -4.70 -11.98
C GLU A 178 -19.61 -3.48 -12.80
N GLN A 179 -19.48 -2.32 -12.17
CA GLN A 179 -18.99 -1.09 -12.80
C GLN A 179 -17.47 -0.96 -12.74
N VAL A 180 -16.79 -1.88 -12.03
CA VAL A 180 -15.36 -1.82 -11.78
C VAL A 180 -14.66 -3.01 -12.39
N LEU A 181 -13.70 -2.74 -13.27
CA LEU A 181 -12.81 -3.73 -13.87
C LEU A 181 -11.52 -3.82 -13.06
N SER A 182 -11.09 -5.04 -12.69
CA SER A 182 -9.73 -5.25 -12.20
C SER A 182 -8.77 -5.33 -13.38
N ILE A 183 -7.69 -4.55 -13.33
CA ILE A 183 -6.67 -4.50 -14.39
C ILE A 183 -5.36 -5.21 -13.99
N GLY A 184 -5.41 -5.94 -12.87
CA GLY A 184 -4.29 -6.74 -12.34
C GLY A 184 -3.56 -6.06 -11.19
N THR A 185 -2.32 -6.51 -10.96
CA THR A 185 -1.50 -6.05 -9.83
C THR A 185 -0.14 -5.53 -10.28
N ALA A 186 0.34 -4.49 -9.59
CA ALA A 186 1.66 -3.89 -9.81
C ALA A 186 2.45 -3.83 -8.49
N GLU A 187 3.76 -4.06 -8.57
CA GLU A 187 4.64 -3.84 -7.42
C GLU A 187 5.12 -2.40 -7.37
N GLN A 188 5.09 -1.81 -6.17
CA GLN A 188 5.64 -0.48 -5.93
C GLN A 188 6.52 -0.53 -4.68
N CYS A 189 7.77 -0.10 -4.81
CA CYS A 189 8.72 -0.08 -3.70
C CYS A 189 9.55 1.19 -3.74
N TYR A 190 9.31 2.10 -2.80
CA TYR A 190 9.95 3.41 -2.77
C TYR A 190 10.09 3.97 -1.36
N ALA A 191 11.12 4.79 -1.16
CA ALA A 191 11.38 5.44 0.11
C ALA A 191 10.40 6.58 0.36
N ARG A 192 9.93 6.70 1.60
CA ARG A 192 9.00 7.74 2.02
C ARG A 192 9.74 8.96 2.56
N PRO A 193 9.16 10.18 2.44
CA PRO A 193 9.71 11.39 3.04
C PRO A 193 9.91 11.31 4.56
N ASP A 194 9.13 10.49 5.26
CA ASP A 194 9.21 10.26 6.71
C ASP A 194 10.31 9.26 7.12
N GLY A 195 11.10 8.76 6.16
CA GLY A 195 12.15 7.76 6.38
C GLY A 195 11.65 6.31 6.42
N GLY A 196 10.36 6.08 6.20
CA GLY A 196 9.79 4.75 5.96
C GLY A 196 10.01 4.25 4.54
N LEU A 197 9.40 3.11 4.23
CA LEU A 197 9.42 2.47 2.92
C LEU A 197 8.01 1.95 2.60
N ASP A 198 7.47 2.37 1.46
CA ASP A 198 6.32 1.71 0.85
C ASP A 198 6.85 0.47 0.12
N ASN A 199 6.29 -0.69 0.41
CA ASN A 199 6.60 -1.98 -0.22
C ASN A 199 5.26 -2.66 -0.48
N GLU A 200 4.67 -2.30 -1.60
CA GLU A 200 3.26 -2.46 -1.88
C GLU A 200 3.05 -3.40 -3.07
N LEU A 201 2.07 -4.30 -2.93
CA LEU A 201 1.39 -4.88 -4.08
C LEU A 201 0.09 -4.11 -4.28
N VAL A 202 0.04 -3.34 -5.35
CA VAL A 202 -1.13 -2.57 -5.75
C VAL A 202 -2.11 -3.47 -6.47
N HIS A 203 -3.35 -3.50 -6.04
CA HIS A 203 -4.48 -4.01 -6.79
C HIS A 203 -5.14 -2.86 -7.54
N ALA A 204 -5.00 -2.84 -8.86
CA ALA A 204 -5.46 -1.72 -9.68
C ALA A 204 -6.83 -2.01 -10.30
N PHE A 205 -7.69 -1.01 -10.24
CA PHE A 205 -9.07 -1.07 -10.70
C PHE A 205 -9.39 0.12 -11.59
N VAL A 206 -10.33 -0.06 -12.51
CA VAL A 206 -10.80 0.99 -13.40
C VAL A 206 -12.33 1.02 -13.43
N ALA A 207 -12.92 2.21 -13.38
CA ALA A 207 -14.32 2.41 -13.69
C ALA A 207 -14.48 3.51 -14.74
N ARG A 208 -15.35 3.27 -15.74
CA ARG A 208 -15.72 4.27 -16.73
C ARG A 208 -16.98 5.00 -16.28
N LEU A 209 -16.95 6.33 -16.37
CA LEU A 209 -18.06 7.21 -16.06
C LEU A 209 -18.65 7.76 -17.35
N ASP A 210 -19.97 7.71 -17.48
CA ASP A 210 -20.69 8.30 -18.62
C ASP A 210 -20.76 9.84 -18.49
N ASP A 211 -21.04 10.31 -17.28
CA ASP A 211 -21.18 11.73 -16.94
C ASP A 211 -20.24 12.15 -15.81
N THR A 212 -20.04 13.45 -15.64
CA THR A 212 -19.24 13.97 -14.53
C THR A 212 -20.07 13.84 -13.25
N PRO A 213 -19.67 12.99 -12.28
CA PRO A 213 -20.45 12.81 -11.07
C PRO A 213 -20.31 14.03 -10.15
N PRO A 214 -21.32 14.29 -9.30
CA PRO A 214 -21.19 15.27 -8.23
C PRO A 214 -20.27 14.70 -7.13
N PHE A 215 -18.96 14.91 -7.25
CA PHE A 215 -18.02 14.53 -6.20
C PHE A 215 -18.40 15.17 -4.87
N THR A 216 -18.45 14.36 -3.81
CA THR A 216 -18.60 14.82 -2.43
C THR A 216 -17.26 14.62 -1.74
N ILE A 217 -16.51 15.72 -1.64
CA ILE A 217 -15.11 15.72 -1.20
C ILE A 217 -15.01 15.42 0.29
N GLY A 218 -14.37 14.29 0.62
CA GLY A 218 -14.00 13.91 1.98
C GLY A 218 -12.86 14.76 2.53
N SER A 219 -12.51 14.57 3.80
CA SER A 219 -11.43 15.35 4.45
C SER A 219 -10.04 15.06 3.88
N GLU A 220 -9.86 13.94 3.19
CA GLU A 220 -8.61 13.48 2.53
C GLU A 220 -8.25 14.31 1.31
N VAL A 221 -9.25 14.93 0.69
CA VAL A 221 -9.19 15.44 -0.65
C VAL A 221 -9.48 16.93 -0.67
N LYS A 222 -8.72 17.68 -1.45
CA LYS A 222 -8.93 19.11 -1.67
C LYS A 222 -9.90 19.36 -2.82
N ARG A 223 -9.73 18.62 -3.92
CA ARG A 223 -10.55 18.72 -5.14
C ARG A 223 -10.24 17.57 -6.10
N MET A 224 -11.10 17.42 -7.12
CA MET A 224 -10.87 16.55 -8.27
C MET A 224 -10.52 17.37 -9.51
N ILE A 225 -9.68 16.82 -10.38
CA ILE A 225 -9.38 17.38 -11.70
C ILE A 225 -9.39 16.29 -12.77
N TRP A 226 -10.01 16.60 -13.90
CA TRP A 226 -9.98 15.73 -15.07
C TRP A 226 -8.75 16.04 -15.93
N VAL A 227 -7.96 15.02 -16.22
CA VAL A 227 -6.72 15.08 -16.99
C VAL A 227 -6.89 14.26 -18.27
N PRO A 228 -6.71 14.85 -19.47
CA PRO A 228 -6.66 14.09 -20.71
C PRO A 228 -5.53 13.05 -20.67
N PHE A 229 -5.77 11.83 -21.19
CA PHE A 229 -4.69 10.81 -21.18
C PHE A 229 -3.46 11.24 -21.96
N ARG A 230 -3.61 12.03 -23.03
CA ARG A 230 -2.47 12.61 -23.76
C ARG A 230 -1.57 13.49 -22.88
N GLU A 231 -2.11 14.11 -21.85
CA GLU A 231 -1.36 14.95 -20.92
C GLU A 231 -0.74 14.07 -19.83
N PHE A 232 -1.50 13.13 -19.27
CA PHE A 232 -0.95 12.16 -18.32
C PHE A 232 0.21 11.34 -18.92
N MET A 233 0.11 10.92 -20.19
CA MET A 233 1.20 10.25 -20.92
C MET A 233 2.47 11.11 -21.00
N LYS A 234 2.35 12.43 -21.20
CA LYS A 234 3.53 13.31 -21.18
C LYS A 234 4.20 13.30 -19.81
N ALA A 235 3.43 13.26 -18.73
CA ALA A 235 3.99 13.16 -17.37
C ALA A 235 4.74 11.83 -17.18
N GLU A 236 4.16 10.71 -17.58
CA GLU A 236 4.80 9.38 -17.57
C GLU A 236 6.09 9.35 -18.42
N ASP A 237 6.10 10.06 -19.55
CA ASP A 237 7.25 10.23 -20.44
C ASP A 237 8.29 11.25 -19.93
N GLY A 238 8.07 11.85 -18.76
CA GLY A 238 9.03 12.74 -18.08
C GLY A 238 8.95 14.22 -18.45
N ALA A 239 7.79 14.70 -18.94
CA ALA A 239 7.55 16.13 -19.05
C ALA A 239 7.63 16.83 -17.70
N GLU A 240 8.02 18.12 -17.70
CA GLU A 240 8.09 18.92 -16.46
C GLU A 240 6.71 19.33 -15.94
N GLN A 241 5.73 19.46 -16.84
CA GLN A 241 4.38 19.92 -16.54
C GLN A 241 3.37 19.40 -17.56
N ILE A 242 2.10 19.33 -17.13
CA ILE A 242 0.94 18.96 -17.96
C ILE A 242 -0.12 20.05 -17.92
N GLU A 243 -1.05 20.03 -18.89
CA GLU A 243 -2.21 20.91 -18.91
C GLU A 243 -3.50 20.15 -18.57
N ALA A 244 -4.23 20.60 -17.55
CA ALA A 244 -5.51 20.00 -17.17
C ALA A 244 -6.43 21.07 -16.62
N GLY A 245 -7.74 20.99 -16.88
CA GLY A 245 -8.71 21.95 -16.30
C GLY A 245 -8.46 23.44 -16.59
N GLY A 246 -7.63 23.80 -17.59
CA GLY A 246 -7.23 25.18 -17.87
C GLY A 246 -6.05 25.70 -17.03
N GLU A 247 -5.39 24.82 -16.27
CA GLU A 247 -4.21 25.11 -15.46
C GLU A 247 -3.01 24.26 -15.87
N ARG A 248 -1.81 24.69 -15.45
CA ARG A 248 -0.57 23.94 -15.60
C ARG A 248 -0.24 23.26 -14.28
N ILE A 249 -0.01 21.95 -14.33
CA ILE A 249 0.34 21.14 -13.17
C ILE A 249 1.79 20.67 -13.35
N PRO A 250 2.73 21.06 -12.45
CA PRO A 250 4.06 20.49 -12.44
C PRO A 250 4.00 18.98 -12.17
N CYS A 251 4.69 18.17 -12.98
CA CYS A 251 4.72 16.72 -12.78
C CYS A 251 5.39 16.34 -11.45
N SER A 252 6.25 17.21 -10.90
CA SER A 252 6.80 17.06 -9.55
C SER A 252 5.76 17.17 -8.43
N GLN A 253 4.51 17.55 -8.73
CA GLN A 253 3.38 17.54 -7.80
C GLN A 253 2.48 16.31 -7.98
N MET A 254 2.84 15.35 -8.83
CA MET A 254 2.05 14.13 -9.04
C MET A 254 2.73 12.98 -8.32
N CYS A 255 2.07 12.43 -7.30
CA CYS A 255 2.58 11.26 -6.57
C CYS A 255 2.13 9.92 -7.15
N CYS A 256 1.20 9.95 -8.12
CA CYS A 256 0.63 8.76 -8.77
C CYS A 256 1.39 8.24 -10.02
N LEU A 257 2.55 8.81 -10.34
CA LEU A 257 3.33 8.41 -11.52
C LEU A 257 4.11 7.12 -11.25
N HIS A 258 3.45 5.98 -11.47
CA HIS A 258 4.01 4.65 -11.26
C HIS A 258 4.03 3.84 -12.56
N LYS A 259 5.21 3.73 -13.17
CA LYS A 259 5.40 3.06 -14.48
C LYS A 259 4.80 1.66 -14.58
N GLY A 260 4.90 0.86 -13.51
CA GLY A 260 4.37 -0.50 -13.48
C GLY A 260 2.84 -0.53 -13.55
N GLU A 261 2.18 0.35 -12.80
CA GLU A 261 0.72 0.47 -12.82
C GLU A 261 0.23 1.12 -14.12
N TRP A 262 0.93 2.16 -14.60
CA TRP A 262 0.63 2.78 -15.89
C TRP A 262 0.67 1.76 -17.04
N ALA A 263 1.66 0.87 -17.07
CA ALA A 263 1.76 -0.18 -18.09
C ALA A 263 0.58 -1.17 -18.04
N LEU A 264 0.04 -1.48 -16.85
CA LEU A 264 -1.18 -2.29 -16.72
C LEU A 264 -2.38 -1.54 -17.32
N PHE A 265 -2.55 -0.28 -16.94
CA PHE A 265 -3.65 0.55 -17.42
C PHE A 265 -3.60 0.72 -18.94
N GLU A 266 -2.44 1.05 -19.50
CA GLU A 266 -2.24 1.28 -20.93
C GLU A 266 -2.60 0.06 -21.78
N ARG A 267 -2.30 -1.16 -21.30
CA ARG A 267 -2.70 -2.40 -21.98
C ARG A 267 -4.22 -2.48 -22.15
N HIS A 268 -4.98 -2.26 -21.09
CA HIS A 268 -6.46 -2.32 -21.11
C HIS A 268 -7.07 -1.17 -21.93
N LEU A 269 -6.43 0.02 -21.90
CA LEU A 269 -6.84 1.16 -22.72
C LEU A 269 -6.72 0.84 -24.23
N ARG A 270 -5.65 0.14 -24.64
CA ARG A 270 -5.41 -0.23 -26.05
C ARG A 270 -6.32 -1.35 -26.53
N GLU A 271 -6.66 -2.28 -25.65
CA GLU A 271 -7.54 -3.42 -25.93
C GLU A 271 -9.03 -3.03 -26.05
N ARG A 272 -9.36 -1.74 -25.86
CA ARG A 272 -10.73 -1.16 -25.90
C ARG A 272 -11.68 -1.81 -24.90
N GLU A 273 -11.16 -2.27 -23.77
CA GLU A 273 -11.96 -2.68 -22.63
C GLU A 273 -12.48 -1.46 -21.82
N LEU A 274 -12.06 -0.25 -22.22
CA LEU A 274 -12.31 1.03 -21.57
C LEU A 274 -12.71 2.14 -22.54
#